data_AF-A0A8T6R437-F1
#
_entry.id   AF-A0A8T6R437-F1
#
_cell.length_a   1.000
_cell.length_b   1.000
_cell.length_c   1.000
_cell.angle_alpha   90.00
_cell.angle_beta   90.00
_cell.angle_gamma   90.00
#
_symmetry.space_group_name_H-M   'P 1'
#
loop_
_entity.id
_entity.type
_entity.pdbx_description
1 polymer ?
#
loop_
_entity_poly.entity_id
_entity_poly.type
_entity_poly.pdbx_seq_one_letter_code
_entity_poly.pdbx_strand_id
1 'polypeptide(L)'
;MTDGTILHDARRLLDAHADRALTGPIEDPGVLAAVVGVERLVVHLGGVDGVRSALAGEHGDERVREVVADVEALVVTGIENRETGDSLDASALNPDAGGYEVVTDAELVRAGVRAAQRSFGAMPYYRLRYGDRGSRFASTDSGWLLAMAEHDEEHALRQVRWLARLLANRGMPSRLLESHLHALVVEVRSVDPRAVGALPAVAGTLGDARRRCVDDDLLAAADGWAEEALGPDLPVRHTGLLVAAAVADVLVGLAEDDRPCVGWLADPARVGERGADAVLAVRDRVRAAAG
;
A
#
# COMPACT_ATOMS: atom_id res chain seq x y z
N MET A 1 -9.92 -3.94 -31.57
CA MET A 1 -8.58 -3.90 -32.20
C MET A 1 -7.97 -5.29 -32.14
N THR A 2 -6.95 -5.59 -32.96
CA THR A 2 -6.12 -6.78 -32.73
C THR A 2 -5.26 -6.56 -31.48
N ASP A 3 -5.11 -7.57 -30.61
CA ASP A 3 -4.33 -7.50 -29.36
C ASP A 3 -2.92 -6.91 -29.56
N GLY A 4 -2.29 -7.18 -30.71
CA GLY A 4 -0.96 -6.64 -31.05
C GLY A 4 -0.92 -5.12 -31.28
N THR A 5 -2.04 -4.49 -31.64
CA THR A 5 -2.13 -3.02 -31.83
C THR A 5 -2.24 -2.31 -30.49
N ILE A 6 -3.07 -2.82 -29.57
CA ILE A 6 -3.24 -2.21 -28.24
C ILE A 6 -1.94 -2.27 -27.45
N LEU A 7 -1.25 -3.41 -27.48
CA LEU A 7 0.05 -3.55 -26.81
C LEU A 7 1.11 -2.59 -27.38
N HIS A 8 1.11 -2.37 -28.70
CA HIS A 8 1.99 -1.39 -29.32
C HIS A 8 1.69 0.04 -28.83
N ASP A 9 0.41 0.40 -28.77
CA ASP A 9 -0.01 1.71 -28.26
C ASP A 9 0.30 1.88 -26.77
N ALA A 10 0.16 0.83 -25.96
CA ALA A 10 0.53 0.82 -24.55
C ALA A 10 2.02 1.11 -24.35
N ARG A 11 2.89 0.43 -25.11
CA ARG A 11 4.34 0.69 -25.10
C ARG A 11 4.68 2.12 -25.50
N ARG A 12 3.99 2.66 -26.51
CA ARG A 12 4.18 4.05 -26.94
C ARG A 12 3.79 5.04 -25.85
N LEU A 13 2.70 4.80 -25.12
CA LEU A 13 2.31 5.63 -23.98
C LEU A 13 3.32 5.56 -22.83
N LEU A 14 3.80 4.36 -22.50
CA LEU A 14 4.84 4.19 -21.47
C LEU A 14 6.12 4.94 -21.85
N ASP A 15 6.58 4.81 -23.09
CA ASP A 15 7.78 5.51 -23.58
C ASP A 15 7.59 7.05 -23.62
N ALA A 16 6.40 7.53 -23.99
CA ALA A 16 6.08 8.95 -24.00
C ALA A 16 6.11 9.60 -22.60
N HIS A 17 5.89 8.81 -21.53
CA HIS A 17 5.88 9.28 -20.15
C HIS A 17 7.09 8.84 -19.32
N ALA A 18 8.05 8.12 -19.92
CA ALA A 18 9.20 7.55 -19.23
C ALA A 18 10.12 8.58 -18.56
N ASP A 19 10.14 9.83 -19.04
CA ASP A 19 10.94 10.92 -18.47
C ASP A 19 10.23 11.69 -17.34
N ARG A 20 8.96 11.34 -17.06
CA ARG A 20 8.10 11.99 -16.06
C ARG A 20 7.87 13.49 -16.31
N ALA A 21 7.96 13.97 -17.57
CA ALA A 21 7.78 15.38 -17.89
C ALA A 21 6.33 15.89 -17.71
N LEU A 22 5.32 15.00 -17.73
CA LEU A 22 3.92 15.37 -17.54
C LEU A 22 3.66 15.85 -16.10
N THR A 23 3.05 17.02 -15.94
CA THR A 23 2.62 17.63 -14.66
C THR A 23 1.15 18.03 -14.73
N GLY A 24 0.51 18.22 -13.59
CA GLY A 24 -0.88 18.69 -13.53
C GLY A 24 -1.93 17.59 -13.72
N PRO A 25 -3.22 17.97 -13.85
CA PRO A 25 -4.34 17.04 -13.97
C PRO A 25 -4.26 16.14 -15.21
N ILE A 26 -4.63 14.87 -15.03
CA ILE A 26 -4.75 13.88 -16.11
C ILE A 26 -6.23 13.59 -16.38
N GLU A 27 -6.63 13.74 -17.64
CA GLU A 27 -8.02 13.49 -18.10
C GLU A 27 -8.15 12.22 -18.94
N ASP A 28 -7.07 11.44 -19.05
CA ASP A 28 -7.04 10.26 -19.89
C ASP A 28 -6.63 9.01 -19.08
N PRO A 29 -7.47 7.95 -19.03
CA PRO A 29 -7.21 6.78 -18.20
C PRO A 29 -5.98 5.97 -18.66
N GLY A 30 -5.69 5.96 -19.97
CA GLY A 30 -4.47 5.35 -20.51
C GLY A 30 -3.21 6.12 -20.12
N VAL A 31 -3.27 7.45 -20.09
CA VAL A 31 -2.17 8.31 -19.61
C VAL A 31 -1.98 8.14 -18.10
N LEU A 32 -3.08 8.10 -17.32
CA LEU A 32 -3.03 7.86 -15.88
C LEU A 32 -2.38 6.52 -15.55
N ALA A 33 -2.81 5.45 -16.24
CA ALA A 33 -2.21 4.12 -16.16
C ALA A 33 -0.71 4.14 -16.51
N ALA A 34 -0.32 4.89 -17.55
CA ALA A 34 1.09 5.00 -17.95
C ALA A 34 1.94 5.74 -16.91
N VAL A 35 1.42 6.83 -16.31
CA VAL A 35 2.12 7.55 -15.23
C VAL A 35 2.32 6.65 -14.00
N VAL A 36 1.29 5.89 -13.62
CA VAL A 36 1.38 4.90 -12.52
C VAL A 36 2.41 3.81 -12.84
N GLY A 37 2.34 3.26 -14.05
CA GLY A 37 3.23 2.20 -14.52
C GLY A 37 4.69 2.63 -14.54
N VAL A 38 4.98 3.80 -15.13
CA VAL A 38 6.33 4.38 -15.15
C VAL A 38 6.85 4.60 -13.73
N GLU A 39 6.04 5.16 -12.82
CA GLU A 39 6.52 5.39 -11.45
C GLU A 39 6.79 4.06 -10.72
N ARG A 40 5.99 3.01 -10.94
CA ARG A 40 6.28 1.68 -10.40
C ARG A 40 7.62 1.13 -10.89
N LEU A 41 7.95 1.33 -12.17
CA LEU A 41 9.26 0.97 -12.73
C LEU A 41 10.39 1.79 -12.11
N VAL A 42 10.20 3.11 -11.97
CA VAL A 42 11.18 4.01 -11.34
C VAL A 42 11.52 3.55 -9.92
N VAL A 43 10.52 3.15 -9.13
CA VAL A 43 10.78 2.63 -7.78
C VAL A 43 11.58 1.33 -7.82
N HIS A 44 11.27 0.40 -8.73
CA HIS A 44 12.00 -0.87 -8.84
C HIS A 44 13.44 -0.69 -9.34
N LEU A 45 13.66 0.25 -10.25
CA LEU A 45 14.98 0.56 -10.80
C LEU A 45 15.81 1.48 -9.88
N GLY A 46 15.19 2.10 -8.88
CA GLY A 46 15.83 3.05 -7.98
C GLY A 46 16.06 4.44 -8.61
N GLY A 47 15.49 4.72 -9.78
CA GLY A 47 15.69 5.96 -10.52
C GLY A 47 14.97 5.98 -11.86
N VAL A 48 14.98 7.15 -12.51
CA VAL A 48 14.44 7.33 -13.87
C VAL A 48 15.41 6.78 -14.92
N ASP A 49 16.70 6.78 -14.59
CA ASP A 49 17.75 6.19 -15.41
C ASP A 49 17.48 4.69 -15.57
N GLY A 50 17.34 4.24 -16.81
CA GLY A 50 17.09 2.84 -17.14
C GLY A 50 15.63 2.49 -17.42
N VAL A 51 14.64 3.37 -17.15
CA VAL A 51 13.22 3.09 -17.47
C VAL A 51 13.03 2.76 -18.95
N ARG A 52 13.59 3.58 -19.85
CA ARG A 52 13.49 3.33 -21.30
C ARG A 52 14.16 2.02 -21.72
N SER A 53 15.32 1.70 -21.13
CA SER A 53 16.03 0.45 -21.42
C SER A 53 15.24 -0.77 -20.91
N ALA A 54 14.60 -0.65 -19.74
CA ALA A 54 13.68 -1.68 -19.23
C ALA A 54 12.47 -1.88 -20.15
N LEU A 55 11.82 -0.80 -20.59
CA LEU A 55 10.70 -0.85 -21.55
C LEU A 55 11.11 -1.41 -22.91
N ALA A 56 12.36 -1.21 -23.34
CA ALA A 56 12.92 -1.80 -24.55
C ALA A 56 13.28 -3.28 -24.41
N GLY A 57 13.15 -3.87 -23.21
CA GLY A 57 13.51 -5.26 -22.92
C GLY A 57 15.02 -5.51 -22.83
N GLU A 58 15.83 -4.45 -22.70
CA GLU A 58 17.30 -4.53 -22.64
C GLU A 58 17.80 -4.84 -21.22
N HIS A 59 16.90 -4.82 -20.21
CA HIS A 59 17.25 -5.07 -18.82
C HIS A 59 17.31 -6.57 -18.51
N GLY A 60 18.46 -7.04 -17.99
CA GLY A 60 18.70 -8.48 -17.75
C GLY A 60 17.93 -9.08 -16.57
N ASP A 61 17.50 -8.25 -15.61
CA ASP A 61 16.78 -8.68 -14.40
C ASP A 61 15.37 -9.21 -14.70
N GLU A 62 15.10 -10.45 -14.30
CA GLU A 62 13.79 -11.10 -14.42
C GLU A 62 12.68 -10.32 -13.73
N ARG A 63 12.95 -9.79 -12.52
CA ARG A 63 11.94 -9.07 -11.75
C ARG A 63 11.55 -7.77 -12.43
N VAL A 64 12.49 -7.11 -13.10
CA VAL A 64 12.19 -5.91 -13.90
C VAL A 64 11.32 -6.28 -15.09
N ARG A 65 11.57 -7.41 -15.76
CA ARG A 65 10.74 -7.90 -16.87
C ARG A 65 9.31 -8.24 -16.43
N GLU A 66 9.14 -8.86 -15.26
CA GLU A 66 7.82 -9.08 -14.66
C GLU A 66 7.08 -7.76 -14.41
N VAL A 67 7.76 -6.76 -13.84
CA VAL A 67 7.16 -5.44 -13.61
C VAL A 67 6.80 -4.75 -14.93
N VAL A 68 7.64 -4.86 -15.97
CA VAL A 68 7.33 -4.34 -17.31
C VAL A 68 6.05 -4.97 -17.86
N ALA A 69 5.91 -6.29 -17.79
CA ALA A 69 4.70 -6.97 -18.24
C ALA A 69 3.44 -6.52 -17.47
N ASP A 70 3.57 -6.34 -16.15
CA ASP A 70 2.48 -5.85 -15.30
C ASP A 70 2.05 -4.42 -15.65
N VAL A 71 3.00 -3.52 -15.96
CA VAL A 71 2.66 -2.14 -16.34
C VAL A 71 2.13 -2.05 -17.77
N GLU A 72 2.60 -2.90 -18.70
CA GLU A 72 2.01 -3.03 -20.03
C GLU A 72 0.54 -3.45 -19.94
N ALA A 73 0.24 -4.46 -19.12
CA ALA A 73 -1.13 -4.92 -18.89
C ALA A 73 -2.02 -3.82 -18.27
N LEU A 74 -1.49 -3.04 -17.33
CA LEU A 74 -2.20 -1.90 -16.74
C LEU A 74 -2.55 -0.84 -17.80
N VAL A 75 -1.61 -0.48 -18.68
CA VAL A 75 -1.85 0.53 -19.72
C VAL A 75 -2.80 0.03 -20.80
N VAL A 76 -2.75 -1.27 -21.14
CA VAL A 76 -3.75 -1.90 -22.02
C VAL A 76 -5.15 -1.68 -21.46
N THR A 77 -5.39 -1.99 -20.18
CA THR A 77 -6.70 -1.73 -19.55
C THR A 77 -7.05 -0.24 -19.56
N GLY A 78 -6.10 0.66 -19.31
CA GLY A 78 -6.35 2.09 -19.38
C GLY A 78 -6.74 2.57 -20.79
N ILE A 79 -6.17 1.98 -21.84
CA ILE A 79 -6.58 2.24 -23.23
C ILE A 79 -7.99 1.71 -23.49
N GLU A 80 -8.30 0.50 -23.03
CA GLU A 80 -9.64 -0.08 -23.19
C GLU A 80 -10.71 0.79 -22.50
N ASN A 81 -10.45 1.24 -21.27
CA ASN A 81 -11.34 2.13 -20.52
C ASN A 81 -11.59 3.46 -21.25
N ARG A 82 -10.56 4.01 -21.93
CA ARG A 82 -10.70 5.21 -22.76
C ARG A 82 -11.71 4.98 -23.90
N GLU A 83 -11.66 3.81 -24.54
CA GLU A 83 -12.51 3.50 -25.69
C GLU A 83 -13.96 3.24 -25.30
N THR A 84 -14.19 2.65 -24.13
CA THR A 84 -15.52 2.41 -23.58
C THR A 84 -16.12 3.66 -22.94
N GLY A 85 -15.31 4.68 -22.66
CA GLY A 85 -15.73 5.92 -22.00
C GLY A 85 -15.90 5.76 -20.48
N ASP A 86 -15.22 4.78 -19.88
CA ASP A 86 -15.23 4.54 -18.45
C ASP A 86 -14.50 5.66 -17.68
N SER A 87 -14.86 5.83 -16.39
CA SER A 87 -14.38 6.91 -15.55
C SER A 87 -12.89 6.84 -15.20
N LEU A 88 -12.26 8.01 -15.01
CA LEU A 88 -10.97 8.17 -14.32
C LEU A 88 -11.15 7.90 -12.83
N ASP A 89 -11.19 6.63 -12.48
CA ASP A 89 -11.35 6.17 -11.11
C ASP A 89 -10.25 5.16 -10.75
N ALA A 90 -10.36 4.56 -9.57
CA ALA A 90 -9.36 3.60 -9.08
C ALA A 90 -9.14 2.39 -10.01
N SER A 91 -10.10 2.02 -10.87
CA SER A 91 -9.91 0.95 -11.84
C SER A 91 -8.81 1.27 -12.85
N ALA A 92 -8.57 2.56 -13.15
CA ALA A 92 -7.48 3.01 -14.02
C ALA A 92 -6.09 2.86 -13.37
N LEU A 93 -6.02 2.78 -12.04
CA LEU A 93 -4.78 2.55 -11.28
C LEU A 93 -4.56 1.04 -10.97
N ASN A 94 -5.66 0.30 -10.87
CA ASN A 94 -5.69 -1.14 -10.61
C ASN A 94 -7.01 -1.73 -11.12
N PRO A 95 -6.99 -2.54 -12.19
CA PRO A 95 -8.19 -3.17 -12.73
C PRO A 95 -8.95 -4.07 -11.73
N ASP A 96 -8.29 -4.53 -10.67
CA ASP A 96 -8.92 -5.32 -9.61
C ASP A 96 -9.68 -4.46 -8.56
N ALA A 97 -9.58 -3.13 -8.63
CA ALA A 97 -10.25 -2.21 -7.72
C ALA A 97 -11.69 -1.91 -8.19
N GLY A 98 -12.53 -1.42 -7.27
CA GLY A 98 -13.84 -0.88 -7.63
C GLY A 98 -13.76 0.54 -8.19
N GLY A 99 -14.86 1.05 -8.75
CA GLY A 99 -14.96 2.42 -9.22
C GLY A 99 -15.16 3.40 -8.06
N TYR A 100 -14.09 4.10 -7.67
CA TYR A 100 -14.12 5.21 -6.71
C TYR A 100 -13.12 6.29 -7.09
N GLU A 101 -13.42 7.51 -6.68
CA GLU A 101 -12.61 8.69 -6.98
C GLU A 101 -11.18 8.56 -6.45
N VAL A 102 -10.23 8.99 -7.27
CA VAL A 102 -8.79 9.04 -6.98
C VAL A 102 -8.22 10.35 -7.49
N VAL A 103 -7.12 10.79 -6.90
CA VAL A 103 -6.36 11.93 -7.44
C VAL A 103 -5.86 11.61 -8.85
N THR A 104 -5.92 12.60 -9.74
CA THR A 104 -5.46 12.47 -11.14
C THR A 104 -4.33 13.42 -11.50
N ASP A 105 -3.86 14.27 -10.56
CA ASP A 105 -2.67 15.09 -10.77
C ASP A 105 -1.42 14.21 -10.91
N ALA A 106 -0.67 14.38 -12.00
CA ALA A 106 0.45 13.52 -12.34
C ALA A 106 1.55 13.50 -11.28
N GLU A 107 1.81 14.61 -10.58
CA GLU A 107 2.86 14.67 -9.56
C GLU A 107 2.39 14.03 -8.25
N LEU A 108 1.11 14.24 -7.89
CA LEU A 108 0.49 13.62 -6.72
C LEU A 108 0.31 12.10 -6.90
N VAL A 109 -0.10 11.64 -8.08
CA VAL A 109 -0.18 10.22 -8.42
C VAL A 109 1.18 9.54 -8.22
N ARG A 110 2.26 10.15 -8.73
CA ARG A 110 3.61 9.61 -8.54
C ARG A 110 4.02 9.57 -7.07
N ALA A 111 3.73 10.63 -6.31
CA ALA A 111 3.95 10.68 -4.86
C ALA A 111 3.21 9.54 -4.13
N GLY A 112 1.94 9.31 -4.49
CA GLY A 112 1.14 8.19 -3.98
C GLY A 112 1.77 6.83 -4.30
N VAL A 113 2.18 6.59 -5.54
CA VAL A 113 2.85 5.34 -5.93
C VAL A 113 4.14 5.12 -5.12
N ARG A 114 4.99 6.15 -4.96
CA ARG A 114 6.22 6.01 -4.14
C ARG A 114 5.89 5.68 -2.68
N ALA A 115 4.87 6.33 -2.10
CA ALA A 115 4.43 6.05 -0.74
C ALA A 115 3.91 4.61 -0.58
N ALA A 116 3.11 4.14 -1.53
CA ALA A 116 2.63 2.76 -1.58
C ALA A 116 3.78 1.76 -1.62
N GLN A 117 4.72 1.93 -2.56
CA GLN A 117 5.83 1.00 -2.75
C GLN A 117 6.80 1.01 -1.57
N ARG A 118 7.08 2.17 -0.96
CA ARG A 118 7.92 2.23 0.25
C ARG A 118 7.25 1.58 1.45
N SER A 119 5.95 1.81 1.66
CA SER A 119 5.20 1.15 2.73
C SER A 119 5.19 -0.37 2.54
N PHE A 120 4.94 -0.82 1.30
CA PHE A 120 4.94 -2.24 0.95
C PHE A 120 6.32 -2.89 1.12
N GLY A 121 7.38 -2.20 0.70
CA GLY A 121 8.77 -2.67 0.83
C GLY A 121 9.28 -2.70 2.27
N ALA A 122 8.81 -1.79 3.13
CA ALA A 122 9.23 -1.72 4.53
C ALA A 122 8.67 -2.86 5.42
N MET A 123 7.60 -3.52 4.97
CA MET A 123 6.90 -4.52 5.77
C MET A 123 6.76 -5.85 5.01
N PRO A 124 7.67 -6.83 5.24
CA PRO A 124 7.69 -8.10 4.51
C PRO A 124 6.37 -8.89 4.57
N TYR A 125 5.59 -8.65 5.63
CA TYR A 125 4.27 -9.23 5.83
C TYR A 125 3.31 -9.02 4.65
N TYR A 126 3.37 -7.85 3.99
CA TYR A 126 2.49 -7.60 2.86
C TYR A 126 2.69 -8.58 1.73
N ARG A 127 3.95 -8.82 1.34
CA ARG A 127 4.28 -9.75 0.25
C ARG A 127 3.96 -11.19 0.62
N LEU A 128 4.28 -11.62 1.84
CA LEU A 128 4.04 -12.99 2.28
C LEU A 128 2.54 -13.33 2.38
N ARG A 129 1.71 -12.37 2.81
CA ARG A 129 0.29 -12.60 3.03
C ARG A 129 -0.58 -12.30 1.81
N TYR A 130 -0.28 -11.23 1.08
CA TYR A 130 -1.16 -10.70 0.02
C TYR A 130 -0.54 -10.81 -1.39
N GLY A 131 0.71 -11.26 -1.48
CA GLY A 131 1.45 -11.38 -2.74
C GLY A 131 1.62 -10.03 -3.45
N ASP A 132 1.96 -10.09 -4.73
CA ASP A 132 2.16 -8.89 -5.56
C ASP A 132 0.84 -8.11 -5.78
N ARG A 133 -0.31 -8.79 -5.67
CA ARG A 133 -1.63 -8.14 -5.71
C ARG A 133 -1.77 -7.06 -4.64
N GLY A 134 -1.23 -7.28 -3.44
CA GLY A 134 -1.26 -6.30 -2.36
C GLY A 134 -0.59 -4.96 -2.72
N SER A 135 0.47 -4.99 -3.54
CA SER A 135 1.18 -3.78 -3.98
C SER A 135 0.32 -2.92 -4.93
N ARG A 136 -0.50 -3.56 -5.76
CA ARG A 136 -1.43 -2.88 -6.67
C ARG A 136 -2.51 -2.13 -5.89
N PHE A 137 -3.10 -2.78 -4.88
CA PHE A 137 -4.09 -2.15 -3.99
C PHE A 137 -3.49 -1.01 -3.16
N ALA A 138 -2.25 -1.11 -2.70
CA ALA A 138 -1.61 0.00 -1.99
C ALA A 138 -1.52 1.28 -2.85
N SER A 139 -1.35 1.13 -4.17
CA SER A 139 -1.31 2.28 -5.10
C SER A 139 -2.70 2.93 -5.25
N THR A 140 -3.77 2.14 -5.34
CA THR A 140 -5.15 2.69 -5.39
C THR A 140 -5.57 3.32 -4.08
N ASP A 141 -5.21 2.68 -2.96
CA ASP A 141 -5.48 3.22 -1.63
C ASP A 141 -4.78 4.58 -1.48
N SER A 142 -3.56 4.74 -1.99
CA SER A 142 -2.88 6.04 -2.01
C SER A 142 -3.64 7.10 -2.81
N GLY A 143 -4.15 6.73 -4.00
CA GLY A 143 -4.92 7.65 -4.86
C GLY A 143 -6.21 8.11 -4.20
N TRP A 144 -6.92 7.20 -3.53
CA TRP A 144 -8.14 7.50 -2.78
C TRP A 144 -7.88 8.29 -1.50
N LEU A 145 -6.86 7.92 -0.73
CA LEU A 145 -6.43 8.68 0.44
C LEU A 145 -6.04 10.11 0.05
N LEU A 146 -5.40 10.31 -1.10
CA LEU A 146 -5.10 11.64 -1.60
C LEU A 146 -6.35 12.44 -1.98
N ALA A 147 -7.35 11.81 -2.58
CA ALA A 147 -8.65 12.47 -2.80
C ALA A 147 -9.27 12.92 -1.46
N MET A 148 -9.07 12.15 -0.37
CA MET A 148 -9.52 12.55 0.97
C MET A 148 -8.81 13.78 1.54
N ALA A 149 -7.63 14.16 1.01
CA ALA A 149 -6.87 15.30 1.51
C ALA A 149 -7.59 16.64 1.29
N GLU A 150 -8.43 16.74 0.24
CA GLU A 150 -9.17 17.95 -0.11
C GLU A 150 -10.44 18.15 0.72
N HIS A 151 -10.89 17.11 1.43
CA HIS A 151 -12.05 17.20 2.32
C HIS A 151 -11.69 17.77 3.70
N ASP A 152 -12.71 18.16 4.46
CA ASP A 152 -12.53 18.55 5.86
C ASP A 152 -12.01 17.36 6.70
N GLU A 153 -11.30 17.70 7.78
CA GLU A 153 -10.65 16.70 8.65
C GLU A 153 -11.63 15.68 9.22
N GLU A 154 -12.87 16.06 9.53
CA GLU A 154 -13.86 15.16 10.09
C GLU A 154 -14.32 14.13 9.05
N HIS A 155 -14.60 14.57 7.82
CA HIS A 155 -14.92 13.68 6.72
C HIS A 155 -13.76 12.72 6.41
N ALA A 156 -12.55 13.24 6.20
CA ALA A 156 -11.38 12.44 5.91
C ALA A 156 -11.11 11.40 7.01
N LEU A 157 -11.25 11.79 8.28
CA LEU A 157 -11.09 10.89 9.41
C LEU A 157 -12.13 9.76 9.43
N ARG A 158 -13.40 10.05 9.13
CA ARG A 158 -14.44 9.00 9.05
C ARG A 158 -14.12 7.98 7.96
N GLN A 159 -13.68 8.44 6.79
CA GLN A 159 -13.30 7.57 5.67
C GLN A 159 -12.08 6.71 6.01
N VAL A 160 -11.03 7.33 6.56
CA VAL A 160 -9.83 6.58 6.97
C VAL A 160 -10.12 5.58 8.08
N ARG A 161 -10.99 5.90 9.04
CA ARG A 161 -11.43 4.93 10.07
C ARG A 161 -12.22 3.77 9.48
N TRP A 162 -13.09 4.04 8.50
CA TRP A 162 -13.78 3.00 7.76
C TRP A 162 -12.79 2.06 7.05
N LEU A 163 -11.78 2.62 6.35
CA LEU A 163 -10.74 1.83 5.70
C LEU A 163 -9.92 1.04 6.73
N ALA A 164 -9.50 1.66 7.84
CA ALA A 164 -8.77 1.00 8.91
C ALA A 164 -9.54 -0.22 9.47
N ARG A 165 -10.83 -0.06 9.73
CA ARG A 165 -11.72 -1.16 10.14
C ARG A 165 -11.79 -2.25 9.08
N LEU A 166 -12.00 -1.87 7.82
CA LEU A 166 -12.10 -2.81 6.71
C LEU A 166 -10.82 -3.65 6.56
N LEU A 167 -9.66 -3.01 6.69
CA LEU A 167 -8.34 -3.62 6.58
C LEU A 167 -8.00 -4.50 7.80
N ALA A 168 -8.29 -4.04 9.02
CA ALA A 168 -8.06 -4.79 10.25
C ALA A 168 -8.82 -6.13 10.25
N ASN A 169 -10.09 -6.12 9.81
CA ASN A 169 -10.89 -7.34 9.66
C ASN A 169 -10.37 -8.29 8.55
N ARG A 170 -9.52 -7.80 7.64
CA ARG A 170 -8.77 -8.62 6.66
C ARG A 170 -7.36 -8.98 7.10
N GLY A 171 -7.03 -8.69 8.36
CA GLY A 171 -5.74 -8.95 8.99
C GLY A 171 -4.63 -7.99 8.60
N MET A 172 -4.96 -6.76 8.17
CA MET A 172 -3.99 -5.66 8.06
C MET A 172 -4.20 -4.70 9.24
N PRO A 173 -3.42 -4.80 10.32
CA PRO A 173 -3.63 -3.95 11.47
C PRO A 173 -3.49 -2.45 11.15
N SER A 174 -4.21 -1.58 11.86
CA SER A 174 -4.27 -0.15 11.56
C SER A 174 -2.90 0.54 11.60
N ARG A 175 -1.95 0.03 12.40
CA ARG A 175 -0.55 0.49 12.41
C ARG A 175 0.10 0.47 11.02
N LEU A 176 -0.30 -0.45 10.15
CA LEU A 176 0.19 -0.51 8.78
C LEU A 176 -0.34 0.64 7.93
N LEU A 177 -1.62 1.00 8.10
CA LEU A 177 -2.22 2.18 7.48
C LEU A 177 -1.63 3.47 8.06
N GLU A 178 -1.32 3.54 9.36
CA GLU A 178 -0.59 4.66 9.98
C GLU A 178 0.77 4.88 9.29
N SER A 179 1.55 3.83 9.10
CA SER A 179 2.83 3.88 8.36
C SER A 179 2.64 4.40 6.94
N HIS A 180 1.61 3.88 6.25
CA HIS A 180 1.34 4.27 4.87
C HIS A 180 0.93 5.74 4.75
N LEU A 181 0.04 6.23 5.62
CA LEU A 181 -0.35 7.64 5.70
C LEU A 181 0.85 8.55 5.98
N HIS A 182 1.75 8.13 6.88
CA HIS A 182 2.98 8.89 7.13
C HIS A 182 3.86 8.98 5.89
N ALA A 183 4.09 7.86 5.20
CA ALA A 183 4.85 7.83 3.95
C ALA A 183 4.18 8.70 2.86
N LEU A 184 2.85 8.68 2.78
CA LEU A 184 2.07 9.48 1.85
C LEU A 184 2.23 10.98 2.12
N VAL A 185 2.11 11.40 3.39
CA VAL A 185 2.31 12.80 3.79
C VAL A 185 3.72 13.28 3.46
N VAL A 186 4.75 12.46 3.69
CA VAL A 186 6.15 12.80 3.37
C VAL A 186 6.31 13.02 1.87
N GLU A 187 5.80 12.11 1.04
CA GLU A 187 5.94 12.23 -0.41
C GLU A 187 5.20 13.40 -0.99
N VAL A 188 3.96 13.57 -0.58
CA VAL A 188 3.10 14.62 -1.12
C VAL A 188 3.65 15.98 -0.71
N ARG A 189 4.13 16.15 0.53
CA ARG A 189 4.82 17.38 0.95
C ARG A 189 6.07 17.70 0.14
N SER A 190 6.76 16.68 -0.39
CA SER A 190 7.95 16.91 -1.20
C SER A 190 7.64 17.45 -2.61
N VAL A 191 6.39 17.25 -3.07
CA VAL A 191 5.86 17.75 -4.34
C VAL A 191 5.11 19.06 -4.12
N ASP A 192 4.06 19.03 -3.29
CA ASP A 192 3.27 20.19 -2.89
C ASP A 192 2.91 20.12 -1.39
N PRO A 193 3.50 20.98 -0.55
CA PRO A 193 3.17 21.07 0.87
C PRO A 193 1.69 21.35 1.19
N ARG A 194 0.92 21.91 0.26
CA ARG A 194 -0.51 22.20 0.47
C ARG A 194 -1.40 21.01 0.18
N ALA A 195 -0.98 20.13 -0.74
CA ALA A 195 -1.75 18.96 -1.17
C ALA A 195 -1.90 17.87 -0.11
N VAL A 196 -1.17 17.92 1.02
CA VAL A 196 -1.40 16.96 2.12
C VAL A 196 -2.70 17.19 2.88
N GLY A 197 -3.27 18.41 2.82
CA GLY A 197 -4.57 18.74 3.40
C GLY A 197 -4.81 18.12 4.79
N ALA A 198 -5.91 17.39 4.94
CA ALA A 198 -6.33 16.75 6.20
C ALA A 198 -5.46 15.55 6.64
N LEU A 199 -4.65 14.97 5.75
CA LEU A 199 -3.96 13.69 6.02
C LEU A 199 -3.05 13.67 7.26
N PRO A 200 -2.26 14.72 7.57
CA PRO A 200 -1.43 14.72 8.77
C PRO A 200 -2.25 14.63 10.06
N ALA A 201 -3.37 15.36 10.14
CA ALA A 201 -4.27 15.35 11.30
C ALA A 201 -4.96 13.99 11.45
N VAL A 202 -5.39 13.40 10.33
CA VAL A 202 -6.01 12.07 10.30
C VAL A 202 -5.02 10.99 10.74
N ALA A 203 -3.79 11.02 10.22
CA ALA A 203 -2.73 10.08 10.61
C ALA A 203 -2.39 10.20 12.10
N GLY A 204 -2.30 11.43 12.62
CA GLY A 204 -2.11 11.71 14.04
C GLY A 204 -3.23 11.10 14.89
N THR A 205 -4.48 11.35 14.51
CA THR A 205 -5.66 10.85 15.24
C THR A 205 -5.75 9.32 15.25
N LEU A 206 -5.39 8.66 14.14
CA LEU A 206 -5.36 7.20 14.06
C LEU A 206 -4.27 6.63 14.99
N GLY A 207 -3.05 7.20 14.92
CA GLY A 207 -1.95 6.78 15.79
C GLY A 207 -2.20 7.06 17.26
N ASP A 208 -2.84 8.18 17.60
CA ASP A 208 -3.23 8.51 18.98
C ASP A 208 -4.27 7.53 19.50
N ALA A 209 -5.16 7.03 18.64
CA ALA A 209 -6.11 5.99 19.03
C ALA A 209 -5.39 4.71 19.46
N ARG A 210 -4.47 4.22 18.65
CA ARG A 210 -3.66 3.05 18.99
C ARG A 210 -2.83 3.29 20.26
N ARG A 211 -2.11 4.41 20.34
CA ARG A 211 -1.23 4.74 21.48
C ARG A 211 -1.94 4.84 22.83
N ARG A 212 -3.26 5.07 22.85
CA ARG A 212 -4.04 5.03 24.10
C ARG A 212 -4.13 3.63 24.71
N CYS A 213 -3.93 2.57 23.93
CA CYS A 213 -4.04 1.19 24.41
C CYS A 213 -2.73 0.42 24.26
N VAL A 214 -1.99 0.69 23.19
CA VAL A 214 -0.68 0.10 22.89
C VAL A 214 0.22 1.21 22.35
N ASP A 215 1.09 1.73 23.21
CA ASP A 215 2.07 2.75 22.84
C ASP A 215 3.23 2.18 22.00
N ASP A 216 4.15 3.06 21.60
CA ASP A 216 5.28 2.68 20.73
C ASP A 216 6.32 1.81 21.45
N ASP A 217 6.45 1.96 22.78
CA ASP A 217 7.33 1.16 23.61
C ASP A 217 6.80 -0.28 23.73
N LEU A 218 5.49 -0.45 23.94
CA LEU A 218 4.85 -1.76 23.97
C LEU A 218 4.86 -2.43 22.60
N LEU A 219 4.67 -1.69 21.50
CA LEU A 219 4.87 -2.22 20.14
C LEU A 219 6.28 -2.78 19.95
N ALA A 220 7.30 -2.01 20.33
CA ALA A 220 8.70 -2.42 20.19
C ALA A 220 9.04 -3.60 21.11
N ALA A 221 8.55 -3.58 22.35
CA ALA A 221 8.74 -4.67 23.29
C ALA A 221 8.08 -5.96 22.80
N ALA A 222 6.86 -5.89 22.25
CA ALA A 222 6.17 -7.04 21.68
C ALA A 222 6.99 -7.66 20.54
N ASP A 223 7.58 -6.84 19.68
CA ASP A 223 8.44 -7.31 18.61
C ASP A 223 9.69 -8.02 19.14
N GLY A 224 10.34 -7.44 20.16
CA GLY A 224 11.44 -8.08 20.86
C GLY A 224 11.06 -9.41 21.52
N TRP A 225 9.88 -9.53 22.12
CA TRP A 225 9.40 -10.78 22.72
C TRP A 225 9.18 -11.87 21.66
N ALA A 226 8.66 -11.51 20.49
CA ALA A 226 8.51 -12.45 19.39
C ALA A 226 9.88 -12.90 18.84
N GLU A 227 10.81 -11.97 18.66
CA GLU A 227 12.20 -12.29 18.25
C GLU A 227 12.89 -13.21 19.27
N GLU A 228 12.75 -12.97 20.57
CA GLU A 228 13.32 -13.80 21.62
C GLU A 228 12.70 -15.22 21.65
N ALA A 229 11.37 -15.31 21.51
CA ALA A 229 10.66 -16.58 21.64
C ALA A 229 10.73 -17.46 20.40
N LEU A 230 10.74 -16.88 19.19
CA LEU A 230 10.73 -17.63 17.93
C LEU A 230 12.09 -17.63 17.21
N GLY A 231 12.92 -16.61 17.39
CA GLY A 231 14.22 -16.50 16.71
C GLY A 231 14.11 -16.72 15.19
N PRO A 232 14.81 -17.72 14.62
CA PRO A 232 14.76 -18.00 13.18
C PRO A 232 13.40 -18.56 12.70
N ASP A 233 12.55 -19.04 13.61
CA ASP A 233 11.25 -19.62 13.29
C ASP A 233 10.13 -18.56 13.19
N LEU A 234 10.48 -17.27 13.21
CA LEU A 234 9.55 -16.18 12.99
C LEU A 234 8.82 -16.35 11.64
N PRO A 235 7.46 -16.27 11.61
CA PRO A 235 6.72 -16.37 10.36
C PRO A 235 7.02 -15.20 9.42
N VAL A 236 7.32 -14.04 10.01
CA VAL A 236 7.75 -12.83 9.31
C VAL A 236 8.49 -11.90 10.28
N ARG A 237 9.41 -11.08 9.76
CA ARG A 237 9.96 -9.96 10.52
C ARG A 237 8.84 -9.04 11.00
N HIS A 238 8.98 -8.47 12.20
CA HIS A 238 7.97 -7.62 12.83
C HIS A 238 6.70 -8.36 13.31
N THR A 239 6.80 -9.66 13.62
CA THR A 239 5.65 -10.46 14.08
C THR A 239 5.02 -9.89 15.35
N GLY A 240 5.84 -9.52 16.35
CA GLY A 240 5.30 -9.03 17.62
C GLY A 240 4.68 -7.64 17.48
N LEU A 241 5.25 -6.78 16.62
CA LEU A 241 4.63 -5.51 16.23
C LEU A 241 3.25 -5.73 15.60
N LEU A 242 3.12 -6.68 14.66
CA LEU A 242 1.84 -6.98 13.99
C LEU A 242 0.80 -7.54 14.97
N VAL A 243 1.22 -8.40 15.90
CA VAL A 243 0.36 -8.91 16.98
C VAL A 243 -0.13 -7.76 17.85
N ALA A 244 0.79 -6.91 18.32
CA ALA A 244 0.45 -5.80 19.20
C ALA A 244 -0.45 -4.75 18.52
N ALA A 245 -0.21 -4.47 17.24
CA ALA A 245 -1.10 -3.63 16.44
C ALA A 245 -2.51 -4.23 16.29
N ALA A 246 -2.61 -5.55 16.05
CA ALA A 246 -3.91 -6.21 15.94
C ALA A 246 -4.68 -6.21 17.27
N VAL A 247 -3.99 -6.37 18.40
CA VAL A 247 -4.58 -6.22 19.73
C VAL A 247 -5.10 -4.80 19.94
N ALA A 248 -4.31 -3.78 19.56
CA ALA A 248 -4.73 -2.40 19.66
C ALA A 248 -6.03 -2.13 18.86
N ASP A 249 -6.14 -2.67 17.64
CA ASP A 249 -7.33 -2.53 16.80
C ASP A 249 -8.61 -3.05 17.46
N VAL A 250 -8.52 -4.14 18.21
CA VAL A 250 -9.64 -4.67 19.00
C VAL A 250 -9.98 -3.72 20.14
N LEU A 251 -8.98 -3.27 20.90
CA LEU A 251 -9.19 -2.38 22.05
C LEU A 251 -9.78 -1.03 21.66
N VAL A 252 -9.41 -0.48 20.50
CA VAL A 252 -9.95 0.79 20.01
C VAL A 252 -11.26 0.64 19.22
N GLY A 253 -11.78 -0.58 19.06
CA GLY A 253 -13.05 -0.85 18.36
C GLY A 253 -12.97 -0.72 16.83
N LEU A 254 -11.78 -0.89 16.25
CA LEU A 254 -11.61 -0.99 14.80
C LEU A 254 -11.90 -2.41 14.29
N ALA A 255 -11.59 -3.44 15.07
CA ALA A 255 -11.90 -4.83 14.75
C ALA A 255 -12.66 -5.51 15.90
N GLU A 256 -13.51 -6.48 15.57
CA GLU A 256 -14.15 -7.32 16.60
C GLU A 256 -13.18 -8.37 17.16
N ASP A 257 -12.18 -8.75 16.36
CA ASP A 257 -11.24 -9.81 16.69
C ASP A 257 -9.88 -9.60 16.00
N ASP A 258 -8.81 -10.01 16.67
CA ASP A 258 -7.44 -9.98 16.15
C ASP A 258 -7.06 -11.26 15.38
N ARG A 259 -7.90 -12.31 15.45
CA ARG A 259 -7.71 -13.59 14.74
C ARG A 259 -7.37 -13.46 13.25
N PRO A 260 -7.95 -12.53 12.46
CA PRO A 260 -7.55 -12.37 11.07
C PRO A 260 -6.05 -12.12 10.91
N CYS A 261 -5.43 -11.33 11.78
CA CYS A 261 -3.98 -11.08 11.76
C CYS A 261 -3.22 -12.18 12.52
N VAL A 262 -3.54 -12.35 13.81
CA VAL A 262 -2.81 -13.23 14.73
C VAL A 262 -2.91 -14.69 14.28
N GLY A 263 -4.08 -15.15 13.83
CA GLY A 263 -4.25 -16.53 13.38
C GLY A 263 -3.43 -16.87 12.14
N TRP A 264 -3.14 -15.89 11.27
CA TRP A 264 -2.21 -16.08 10.16
C TRP A 264 -0.76 -16.19 10.65
N LEU A 265 -0.38 -15.37 11.64
CA LEU A 265 0.97 -15.41 12.23
C LEU A 265 1.20 -16.68 13.06
N ALA A 266 0.16 -17.18 13.74
CA ALA A 266 0.19 -18.35 14.62
C ALA A 266 -0.25 -19.65 13.92
N ASP A 267 -0.26 -19.71 12.59
CA ASP A 267 -0.65 -20.91 11.84
C ASP A 267 0.38 -22.04 12.02
N PRO A 268 0.00 -23.20 12.60
CA PRO A 268 0.94 -24.29 12.84
C PRO A 268 1.60 -24.83 11.56
N ALA A 269 0.96 -24.69 10.39
CA ALA A 269 1.57 -25.09 9.12
C ALA A 269 2.80 -24.21 8.75
N ARG A 270 2.91 -23.01 9.33
CA ARG A 270 3.97 -22.03 9.06
C ARG A 270 5.06 -22.01 10.12
N VAL A 271 4.67 -22.17 11.39
CA VAL A 271 5.59 -22.01 12.55
C VAL A 271 5.68 -23.26 13.44
N GLY A 272 4.94 -24.32 13.11
CA GLY A 272 4.78 -25.49 13.98
C GLY A 272 3.94 -25.19 15.22
N GLU A 273 3.54 -26.24 15.95
CA GLU A 273 2.69 -26.11 17.15
C GLU A 273 3.34 -25.23 18.22
N ARG A 274 4.64 -25.42 18.48
CA ARG A 274 5.36 -24.62 19.49
C ARG A 274 5.49 -23.15 19.10
N GLY A 275 5.71 -22.86 17.82
CA GLY A 275 5.76 -21.49 17.32
C GLY A 275 4.40 -20.81 17.38
N ALA A 276 3.32 -21.54 17.08
CA ALA A 276 1.96 -21.06 17.21
C ALA A 276 1.65 -20.66 18.66
N ASP A 277 1.96 -21.55 19.62
CA ASP A 277 1.83 -21.26 21.06
C ASP A 277 2.65 -20.03 21.48
N ALA A 278 3.86 -19.88 20.94
CA ALA A 278 4.72 -18.72 21.24
C ALA A 278 4.11 -17.40 20.73
N VAL A 279 3.56 -17.37 19.51
CA VAL A 279 2.87 -16.17 18.99
C VAL A 279 1.65 -15.82 19.83
N LEU A 280 0.87 -16.84 20.24
CA LEU A 280 -0.29 -16.63 21.11
C LEU A 280 0.12 -16.14 22.51
N ALA A 281 1.22 -16.64 23.05
CA ALA A 281 1.77 -16.15 24.31
C ALA A 281 2.22 -14.67 24.22
N VAL A 282 2.80 -14.24 23.10
CA VAL A 282 3.10 -12.82 22.85
C VAL A 282 1.81 -12.00 22.83
N ARG A 283 0.76 -12.46 22.14
CA ARG A 283 -0.55 -11.78 22.14
C ARG A 283 -1.11 -11.62 23.55
N ASP A 284 -1.11 -12.68 24.34
CA ASP A 284 -1.66 -12.65 25.70
C ASP A 284 -0.86 -11.71 26.60
N ARG A 285 0.47 -11.67 26.43
CA ARG A 285 1.34 -10.72 27.12
C ARG A 285 1.05 -9.27 26.73
N VAL A 286 0.84 -8.98 25.45
CA VAL A 286 0.45 -7.63 25.00
C VAL A 286 -0.90 -7.24 25.60
N ARG A 287 -1.90 -8.13 25.57
CA ARG A 287 -3.22 -7.87 26.15
C ARG A 287 -3.17 -7.58 27.65
N ALA A 288 -2.28 -8.26 28.38
CA ALA A 288 -2.08 -8.02 29.81
C ALA A 288 -1.36 -6.70 30.11
N ALA A 289 -0.53 -6.22 29.18
CA ALA A 289 0.21 -4.96 29.31
C ALA A 289 -0.54 -3.74 28.73
N ALA A 290 -1.52 -3.97 27.86
CA ALA A 290 -2.34 -2.92 27.27
C ALA A 290 -3.30 -2.32 28.31
N GLY A 291 -3.41 -0.99 28.32
CA GLY A 291 -4.20 -0.24 29.29
C GLY A 291 -4.29 1.24 28.94
#